data_AF-A0A821UGI3-F1
#
_entry.id   AF-A0A821UGI3-F1
#
_cell.length_a   1.000
_cell.length_b   1.000
_cell.length_c   1.000
_cell.angle_alpha   90.00
_cell.angle_beta   90.00
_cell.angle_gamma   90.00
#
_symmetry.space_group_name_H-M   'P 1'
#
loop_
_entity.id
_entity.type
_entity.pdbx_description
1 polymer ?
#
loop_
_entity_poly.entity_id
_entity_poly.type
_entity_poly.pdbx_seq_one_letter_code
_entity_poly.pdbx_strand_id
1 'polypeptide(L)'
;MTPLWPPGSAHAYHAYTYGWLAGELIRRVDPNKRSLGQFIREEMSDPINFEFFIGLPLNQEHRVSPVELSKNIKQNINESNIELVALFNDPRTHRAEIPAANGIATASSIARLYSALNTDLDGGKFKRLLNEDILKLATRSNTPEGEIDLVMQLKVSFGMGFLLFHDIFPEFGPDTFGHDGN
;
A
#
# COMPACT_ATOMS: atom_id res chain seq x y z
N MET A 1 6.88 4.78 -23.86
CA MET A 1 6.74 3.33 -23.62
C MET A 1 5.32 2.94 -23.99
N THR A 2 5.12 1.75 -24.58
CA THR A 2 3.80 1.26 -25.00
C THR A 2 3.30 0.25 -23.97
N PRO A 3 2.01 0.25 -23.60
CA PRO A 3 1.44 -0.79 -22.75
C PRO A 3 1.72 -2.20 -23.28
N LEU A 4 1.94 -3.16 -22.38
CA LEU A 4 2.12 -4.58 -22.75
C LEU A 4 0.83 -5.21 -23.31
N TRP A 5 -0.33 -4.66 -22.93
CA TRP A 5 -1.67 -5.04 -23.41
C TRP A 5 -2.51 -3.79 -23.66
N PRO A 6 -3.54 -3.85 -24.53
CA PRO A 6 -4.49 -2.77 -24.69
C PRO A 6 -5.15 -2.38 -23.35
N PRO A 7 -5.22 -1.08 -23.00
CA PRO A 7 -5.92 -0.66 -21.79
C PRO A 7 -7.38 -1.14 -21.77
N GLY A 8 -7.79 -1.72 -20.65
CA GLY A 8 -9.14 -2.28 -20.47
C GLY A 8 -9.34 -3.70 -21.02
N SER A 9 -8.33 -4.31 -21.66
CA SER A 9 -8.44 -5.71 -22.12
C SER A 9 -8.04 -6.74 -21.07
N ALA A 10 -7.24 -6.35 -20.08
CA ALA A 10 -6.82 -7.19 -18.97
C ALA A 10 -6.37 -6.34 -17.78
N HIS A 11 -6.23 -6.96 -16.60
CA HIS A 11 -5.52 -6.37 -15.48
C HIS A 11 -4.30 -7.20 -15.04
N ALA A 12 -3.33 -6.49 -14.48
CA ALA A 12 -2.08 -7.07 -14.00
C ALA A 12 -1.60 -6.28 -12.79
N TYR A 13 -1.04 -6.98 -11.80
CA TYR A 13 -0.48 -6.35 -10.62
C TYR A 13 0.82 -5.58 -10.95
N HIS A 14 0.79 -4.27 -10.74
CA HIS A 14 1.92 -3.37 -10.96
C HIS A 14 2.76 -3.22 -9.68
N ALA A 15 3.44 -4.30 -9.28
CA ALA A 15 4.12 -4.45 -7.99
C ALA A 15 5.00 -3.25 -7.54
N TYR A 16 5.63 -2.54 -8.49
CA TYR A 16 6.40 -1.33 -8.20
C TYR A 16 5.83 -0.09 -8.87
N THR A 17 5.44 -0.22 -10.14
CA THR A 17 5.10 0.93 -10.97
C THR A 17 3.80 1.59 -10.56
N TYR A 18 2.88 0.88 -9.89
CA TYR A 18 1.64 1.46 -9.38
C TYR A 18 1.92 2.64 -8.45
N GLY A 19 2.85 2.46 -7.51
CA GLY A 19 3.20 3.47 -6.52
C GLY A 19 3.73 4.76 -7.14
N TRP A 20 4.55 4.67 -8.18
CA TRP A 20 5.04 5.86 -8.89
C TRP A 20 3.97 6.53 -9.75
N LEU A 21 3.07 5.75 -10.38
CA LEU A 21 1.96 6.30 -11.15
C LEU A 21 0.99 7.08 -10.24
N ALA A 22 0.60 6.49 -9.11
CA ALA A 22 -0.25 7.13 -8.11
C ALA A 22 0.45 8.34 -7.46
N GLY A 23 1.72 8.19 -7.08
CA GLY A 23 2.50 9.27 -6.48
C GLY A 23 2.69 10.47 -7.41
N GLU A 24 2.95 10.24 -8.70
CA GLU A 24 3.10 11.30 -9.69
C GLU A 24 1.76 12.00 -9.98
N LEU A 25 0.64 11.26 -9.98
CA LEU A 25 -0.69 11.87 -10.07
C LEU A 25 -0.93 12.83 -8.90
N ILE A 26 -0.70 12.36 -7.66
CA ILE A 26 -0.86 13.17 -6.44
C ILE A 26 0.04 14.41 -6.50
N ARG A 27 1.34 14.25 -6.81
CA ARG A 27 2.27 15.37 -6.93
C ARG A 27 1.83 16.40 -7.96
N ARG A 28 1.20 15.97 -9.07
CA ARG A 28 0.71 16.89 -10.12
C ARG A 28 -0.54 17.65 -9.70
N VAL A 29 -1.45 17.04 -8.97
CA VAL A 29 -2.70 17.69 -8.55
C VAL A 29 -2.55 18.49 -7.27
N ASP A 30 -1.63 18.11 -6.38
CA ASP A 30 -1.33 18.84 -5.15
C ASP A 30 -0.87 20.28 -5.48
N PRO A 31 -1.50 21.32 -4.91
CA PRO A 31 -1.09 22.70 -5.13
C PRO A 31 0.36 22.97 -4.73
N ASN A 32 0.82 22.31 -3.67
CA ASN A 32 2.17 22.47 -3.12
C ASN A 32 3.21 21.59 -3.81
N LYS A 33 2.80 20.73 -4.76
CA LYS A 33 3.68 19.80 -5.49
C LYS A 33 4.51 18.92 -4.55
N ARG A 34 3.97 18.59 -3.37
CA ARG A 34 4.64 17.77 -2.36
C ARG A 34 4.93 16.38 -2.91
N SER A 35 5.97 15.74 -2.38
CA SER A 35 6.20 14.32 -2.61
C SER A 35 5.06 13.49 -2.00
N LEU A 36 4.93 12.23 -2.40
CA LEU A 36 3.86 11.40 -1.88
C LEU A 36 4.04 11.12 -0.38
N GLY A 37 5.27 10.87 0.06
CA GLY A 37 5.59 10.68 1.47
C GLY A 37 5.21 11.89 2.31
N GLN A 38 5.53 13.09 1.82
CA GLN A 38 5.15 14.34 2.50
C GLN A 38 3.62 14.53 2.53
N PHE A 39 2.94 14.27 1.41
CA PHE A 39 1.48 14.37 1.32
C PHE A 39 0.78 13.42 2.30
N ILE A 40 1.18 12.13 2.33
CA ILE A 40 0.61 11.15 3.26
C ILE A 40 0.86 11.55 4.71
N ARG A 41 2.04 12.07 5.03
CA ARG A 41 2.33 12.55 6.38
C ARG A 41 1.37 13.68 6.78
N GLU A 42 1.29 14.72 5.97
CA GLU A 42 0.57 15.96 6.32
C GLU A 42 -0.96 15.84 6.19
N GLU A 43 -1.46 15.07 5.23
CA GLU A 43 -2.91 14.94 4.96
C GLU A 43 -3.54 13.71 5.60
N MET A 44 -2.73 12.73 6.04
CA MET A 44 -3.25 11.49 6.61
C MET A 44 -2.64 11.21 7.99
N SER A 45 -1.32 11.12 8.10
CA SER A 45 -0.63 10.69 9.34
C SER A 45 -0.81 11.67 10.49
N ASP A 46 -0.51 12.95 10.26
CA ASP A 46 -0.60 13.99 11.27
C ASP A 46 -2.07 14.24 11.71
N PRO A 47 -3.07 14.33 10.80
CA PRO A 47 -4.47 14.57 11.17
C PRO A 47 -5.11 13.52 12.06
N ILE A 48 -4.69 12.25 11.96
CA ILE A 48 -5.23 11.16 12.77
C ILE A 48 -4.21 10.53 13.73
N ASN A 49 -3.02 11.14 13.87
CA ASN A 49 -1.96 10.76 14.81
C ASN A 49 -1.55 9.28 14.71
N PHE A 50 -1.03 8.87 13.55
CA PHE A 50 -0.37 7.56 13.37
C PHE A 50 1.00 7.73 12.69
N GLU A 51 1.80 6.66 12.71
CA GLU A 51 3.12 6.65 12.09
C GLU A 51 3.13 5.73 10.87
N PHE A 52 3.24 6.33 9.70
CA PHE A 52 3.45 5.62 8.44
C PHE A 52 4.38 6.45 7.56
N PHE A 53 5.50 5.86 7.17
CA PHE A 53 6.55 6.55 6.46
C PHE A 53 6.71 5.95 5.06
N ILE A 54 6.61 6.81 4.04
CA ILE A 54 7.22 6.58 2.73
C ILE A 54 8.33 7.61 2.62
N GLY A 55 9.59 7.16 2.67
CA GLY A 55 10.72 8.03 2.96
C GLY A 55 10.89 8.27 4.46
N LEU A 56 11.52 7.30 5.14
CA LEU A 56 11.75 7.34 6.58
C LEU A 56 12.71 8.49 6.97
N PRO A 57 12.36 9.35 7.95
CA PRO A 57 13.27 10.34 8.48
C PRO A 57 14.50 9.72 9.16
N LEU A 58 15.68 10.32 8.98
CA LEU A 58 16.95 9.81 9.52
C LEU A 58 16.92 9.57 11.04
N ASN A 59 16.20 10.42 11.78
CA ASN A 59 16.08 10.28 13.23
C ASN A 59 15.17 9.11 13.66
N GLN A 60 14.43 8.48 12.76
CA GLN A 60 13.59 7.30 13.05
C GLN A 60 14.28 5.97 12.71
N GLU A 61 15.43 5.99 12.03
CA GLU A 61 16.15 4.79 11.58
C GLU A 61 16.38 3.77 12.70
N HIS A 62 16.70 4.26 13.90
CA HIS A 62 16.97 3.43 15.08
C HIS A 62 15.78 2.57 15.57
N ARG A 63 14.56 2.82 15.05
CA ARG A 63 13.34 2.08 15.40
C ARG A 63 13.00 0.99 14.40
N VAL A 64 13.66 0.93 13.24
CA VAL A 64 13.33 -0.04 12.19
C VAL A 64 13.77 -1.42 12.64
N SER A 65 12.83 -2.36 12.64
CA SER A 65 13.15 -3.77 12.82
C SER A 65 13.72 -4.33 11.52
N PRO A 66 14.83 -5.10 11.55
CA PRO A 66 15.34 -5.76 10.37
C PRO A 66 14.31 -6.72 9.76
N VAL A 67 14.23 -6.75 8.44
CA VAL A 67 13.53 -7.78 7.68
C VAL A 67 14.32 -9.07 7.77
N GLU A 68 13.62 -10.16 8.07
CA GLU A 68 14.18 -11.51 8.07
C GLU A 68 13.41 -12.43 7.14
N LEU A 69 14.12 -13.38 6.52
CA LEU A 69 13.47 -14.47 5.79
C LEU A 69 12.62 -15.32 6.74
N SER A 70 11.42 -15.69 6.27
CA SER A 70 10.58 -16.66 6.95
C SER A 70 11.28 -18.02 7.08
N LYS A 71 10.86 -18.84 8.06
CA LYS A 71 11.44 -20.18 8.28
C LYS A 71 11.38 -21.06 7.04
N ASN A 72 10.31 -20.94 6.25
CA ASN A 72 10.11 -21.74 5.03
C ASN A 72 11.09 -21.30 3.93
N ILE A 73 11.30 -20.00 3.74
CA ILE A 73 12.26 -19.49 2.75
C ILE A 73 13.70 -19.81 3.18
N LYS A 74 13.99 -19.77 4.49
CA LYS A 74 15.30 -20.15 5.04
C LYS A 74 15.72 -21.59 4.70
N GLN A 75 14.78 -22.48 4.33
CA GLN A 75 15.08 -23.85 3.91
C GLN A 75 15.55 -23.95 2.45
N ASN A 76 15.24 -22.95 1.61
CA ASN A 76 15.60 -22.90 0.19
C ASN A 76 16.07 -21.48 -0.17
N ILE A 77 17.11 -21.00 0.52
CA ILE A 77 17.69 -19.68 0.26
C ILE A 77 18.35 -19.67 -1.12
N ASN A 78 18.13 -18.59 -1.87
CA ASN A 78 18.82 -18.29 -3.11
C ASN A 78 19.35 -16.85 -3.07
N GLU A 79 20.16 -16.48 -4.05
CA GLU A 79 20.77 -15.14 -4.14
C GLU A 79 19.73 -14.02 -4.16
N SER A 80 18.65 -14.18 -4.92
CA SER A 80 17.57 -13.19 -5.02
C SER A 80 16.91 -12.90 -3.67
N ASN A 81 16.69 -13.93 -2.84
CA ASN A 81 16.12 -13.76 -1.50
C ASN A 81 17.07 -12.97 -0.58
N ILE A 82 18.39 -13.21 -0.69
CA ILE A 82 19.41 -12.50 0.09
C ILE A 82 19.48 -11.03 -0.34
N GLU A 83 19.51 -10.78 -1.65
CA GLU A 83 19.55 -9.43 -2.21
C GLU A 83 18.32 -8.62 -1.84
N LEU A 84 17.13 -9.23 -1.85
CA LEU A 84 15.89 -8.56 -1.48
C LEU A 84 15.89 -8.14 0.01
N VAL A 85 16.32 -9.04 0.90
CA VAL A 85 16.46 -8.73 2.33
C VAL A 85 17.54 -7.67 2.57
N ALA A 86 18.66 -7.74 1.87
CA ALA A 86 19.70 -6.72 1.96
C ALA A 86 19.20 -5.35 1.48
N LEU A 87 18.43 -5.32 0.38
CA LEU A 87 17.83 -4.11 -0.17
C LEU A 87 16.86 -3.46 0.82
N PHE A 88 15.93 -4.23 1.41
CA PHE A 88 14.95 -3.71 2.35
C PHE A 88 15.49 -3.48 3.77
N ASN A 89 16.71 -3.90 4.08
CA ASN A 89 17.42 -3.54 5.31
C ASN A 89 18.40 -2.37 5.12
N ASP A 90 18.58 -1.89 3.89
CA ASP A 90 19.47 -0.76 3.62
C ASP A 90 18.80 0.56 4.05
N PRO A 91 19.42 1.36 4.94
CA PRO A 91 18.91 2.67 5.32
C PRO A 91 18.65 3.62 4.14
N ARG A 92 19.36 3.45 3.01
CA ARG A 92 19.12 4.21 1.77
C ARG A 92 17.76 3.88 1.17
N THR A 93 17.34 2.62 1.24
CA THR A 93 16.02 2.17 0.80
C THR A 93 14.94 2.71 1.73
N HIS A 94 15.15 2.70 3.05
CA HIS A 94 14.18 3.27 4.00
C HIS A 94 13.92 4.76 3.74
N ARG A 95 14.97 5.53 3.42
CA ARG A 95 14.88 6.96 3.14
C ARG A 95 14.32 7.31 1.77
N ALA A 96 14.32 6.38 0.82
CA ALA A 96 13.74 6.61 -0.51
C ALA A 96 12.21 6.67 -0.45
N GLU A 97 11.58 7.28 -1.44
CA GLU A 97 10.13 7.17 -1.63
C GLU A 97 9.85 6.13 -2.73
N ILE A 98 9.49 4.91 -2.33
CA ILE A 98 9.10 3.81 -3.22
C ILE A 98 7.69 3.37 -2.81
N PRO A 99 6.64 4.11 -3.23
CA PRO A 99 5.34 4.03 -2.58
C PRO A 99 4.65 2.68 -2.61
N ALA A 100 5.02 1.83 -3.57
CA ALA A 100 4.45 0.49 -3.69
C ALA A 100 5.11 -0.54 -2.76
N ALA A 101 6.28 -0.24 -2.17
CA ALA A 101 7.12 -1.30 -1.61
C ALA A 101 7.84 -0.98 -0.29
N ASN A 102 8.19 0.28 -0.01
CA ASN A 102 9.08 0.58 1.13
C ASN A 102 8.43 1.35 2.28
N GLY A 103 7.09 1.29 2.38
CA GLY A 103 6.36 1.89 3.49
C GLY A 103 6.77 1.24 4.83
N ILE A 104 7.08 2.05 5.83
CA ILE A 104 7.44 1.59 7.18
C ILE A 104 6.40 2.09 8.18
N ALA A 105 5.78 1.16 8.91
CA ALA A 105 4.77 1.46 9.92
C ALA A 105 4.68 0.36 10.98
N THR A 106 3.95 0.63 12.05
CA THR A 106 3.56 -0.41 13.02
C THR A 106 2.21 -1.02 12.64
N ALA A 107 1.94 -2.24 13.11
CA ALA A 107 0.63 -2.88 12.93
C ALA A 107 -0.52 -2.03 13.48
N SER A 108 -0.31 -1.37 14.64
CA SER A 108 -1.29 -0.46 15.23
C SER A 108 -1.56 0.77 14.37
N SER A 109 -0.53 1.29 13.68
CA SER A 109 -0.67 2.43 12.78
C SER A 109 -1.43 2.06 11.50
N ILE A 110 -1.17 0.88 10.94
CA ILE A 110 -1.94 0.35 9.79
C ILE A 110 -3.40 0.11 10.19
N ALA A 111 -3.66 -0.51 11.34
CA ALA A 111 -5.02 -0.72 11.83
C ALA A 111 -5.76 0.60 12.06
N ARG A 112 -5.06 1.62 12.59
CA ARG A 112 -5.61 2.95 12.81
C ARG A 112 -5.93 3.65 11.49
N LEU A 113 -5.06 3.56 10.48
CA LEU A 113 -5.30 4.07 9.14
C LEU A 113 -6.59 3.46 8.54
N TYR A 114 -6.72 2.13 8.50
CA TYR A 114 -7.91 1.48 7.96
C TYR A 114 -9.19 1.78 8.77
N SER A 115 -9.07 1.94 10.08
CA SER A 115 -10.19 2.39 10.92
C SER A 115 -10.65 3.79 10.53
N ALA A 116 -9.71 4.71 10.28
CA ALA A 116 -10.01 6.08 9.90
C ALA A 116 -10.58 6.24 8.49
N LEU A 117 -10.41 5.26 7.60
CA LEU A 117 -11.10 5.26 6.31
C LEU A 117 -12.62 5.07 6.50
N ASN A 118 -13.02 4.34 7.55
CA ASN A 118 -14.40 3.93 7.80
C ASN A 118 -15.14 4.82 8.81
N THR A 119 -14.47 5.24 9.89
CA THR A 119 -15.10 5.92 11.01
C THR A 119 -14.22 7.01 11.61
N ASP A 120 -14.86 7.95 12.33
CA ASP A 120 -14.16 8.82 13.25
C ASP A 120 -13.48 7.98 14.36
N LEU A 121 -12.31 8.44 14.83
CA LEU A 121 -11.53 7.77 15.87
C LEU A 121 -11.65 8.48 17.22
N ASP A 122 -11.31 7.75 18.28
CA ASP A 122 -11.16 8.24 19.65
C ASP A 122 -12.36 9.07 20.12
N GLY A 123 -13.57 8.53 19.92
CA GLY A 123 -14.82 9.17 20.33
C GLY A 123 -15.20 10.41 19.50
N GLY A 124 -14.70 10.53 18.28
CA GLY A 124 -14.97 11.66 17.40
C GLY A 124 -13.89 12.76 17.41
N LYS A 125 -12.83 12.58 18.20
CA LYS A 125 -11.69 13.50 18.30
C LYS A 125 -10.95 13.65 16.97
N PHE A 126 -10.79 12.55 16.24
CA PHE A 126 -10.16 12.55 14.93
C PHE A 126 -11.19 12.15 13.89
N LYS A 127 -11.36 12.97 12.86
CA LYS A 127 -12.33 12.71 11.80
C LYS A 127 -11.84 11.65 10.84
N ARG A 128 -12.76 10.86 10.29
CA ARG A 128 -12.49 9.93 9.19
C ARG A 128 -11.83 10.66 8.01
N LEU A 129 -10.91 9.97 7.33
CA LEU A 129 -10.13 10.53 6.22
C LEU A 129 -10.95 10.67 4.93
N LEU A 130 -11.86 9.73 4.68
CA LEU A 130 -12.72 9.72 3.50
C LEU A 130 -14.17 9.72 3.95
N ASN A 131 -15.05 10.52 3.33
CA ASN A 131 -16.49 10.35 3.53
C ASN A 131 -17.00 9.04 2.89
N GLU A 132 -18.26 8.68 3.14
CA GLU A 132 -18.80 7.39 2.68
C GLU A 132 -18.84 7.26 1.16
N ASP A 133 -19.17 8.33 0.45
CA ASP A 133 -19.29 8.30 -1.00
C ASP A 133 -17.93 8.10 -1.67
N ILE A 134 -16.90 8.76 -1.15
CA ILE A 134 -15.52 8.58 -1.61
C ILE A 134 -14.99 7.19 -1.26
N LEU A 135 -15.30 6.67 -0.06
CA LEU A 135 -14.91 5.31 0.31
C LEU A 135 -15.56 4.27 -0.61
N LYS A 136 -16.87 4.37 -0.84
CA LYS A 136 -17.60 3.51 -1.78
C LYS A 136 -17.03 3.60 -3.19
N LEU A 137 -16.70 4.81 -3.65
CA LEU A 137 -16.08 5.00 -4.95
C LEU A 137 -14.69 4.35 -5.02
N ALA A 138 -13.85 4.52 -3.99
CA ALA A 138 -12.50 3.96 -3.93
C ALA A 138 -12.47 2.43 -3.81
N THR A 139 -13.50 1.82 -3.24
CA THR A 139 -13.61 0.38 -3.01
C THR A 139 -14.50 -0.34 -4.04
N ARG A 140 -15.06 0.38 -5.01
CA ARG A 140 -15.76 -0.23 -6.13
C ARG A 140 -14.76 -0.93 -7.06
N SER A 141 -15.05 -2.17 -7.45
CA SER A 141 -14.23 -2.90 -8.42
C SER A 141 -14.07 -2.11 -9.72
N ASN A 142 -12.82 -2.00 -10.18
CA ASN A 142 -12.44 -1.47 -11.49
C ASN A 142 -11.85 -2.55 -12.40
N THR A 143 -11.90 -3.82 -11.97
CA THR A 143 -11.46 -4.99 -12.74
C THR A 143 -12.66 -5.86 -13.09
N PRO A 144 -12.65 -6.55 -14.25
CA PRO A 144 -13.72 -7.47 -14.62
C PRO A 144 -13.91 -8.60 -13.60
N GLU A 145 -15.16 -8.99 -13.38
CA GLU A 145 -15.50 -10.03 -12.42
C GLU A 145 -14.93 -11.40 -12.83
N GLY A 146 -14.24 -12.06 -11.91
CA GLY A 146 -13.71 -13.41 -12.10
C GLY A 146 -12.49 -13.52 -13.02
N GLU A 147 -11.93 -12.40 -13.49
CA GLU A 147 -10.69 -12.36 -14.26
C GLU A 147 -9.49 -12.78 -13.39
N ILE A 148 -8.48 -13.39 -14.04
CA ILE A 148 -7.22 -13.77 -13.40
C ILE A 148 -6.22 -12.64 -13.63
N ASP A 149 -5.65 -12.11 -12.56
CA ASP A 149 -4.57 -11.13 -12.65
C ASP A 149 -3.35 -11.75 -13.35
N LEU A 150 -2.86 -11.10 -14.40
CA LEU A 150 -1.78 -11.65 -15.23
C LEU A 150 -0.42 -11.76 -14.51
N VAL A 151 -0.23 -11.07 -13.38
CA VAL A 151 1.02 -11.11 -12.60
C VAL A 151 0.85 -11.98 -11.35
N MET A 152 -0.20 -11.75 -10.56
CA MET A 152 -0.44 -12.54 -9.35
C MET A 152 -0.92 -13.97 -9.66
N GLN A 153 -1.50 -14.20 -10.85
CA GLN A 153 -2.08 -15.48 -11.25
C GLN A 153 -3.22 -15.94 -10.31
N LEU A 154 -3.92 -14.97 -9.71
CA LEU A 154 -5.05 -15.18 -8.81
C LEU A 154 -6.29 -14.47 -9.35
N LYS A 155 -7.46 -15.00 -9.02
CA LYS A 155 -8.75 -14.31 -9.24
C LYS A 155 -8.93 -13.27 -8.15
N VAL A 156 -8.46 -12.06 -8.41
CA VAL A 156 -8.52 -10.94 -7.48
C VAL A 156 -9.12 -9.73 -8.17
N SER A 157 -9.86 -8.92 -7.41
CA SER A 157 -10.41 -7.66 -7.91
C SER A 157 -9.75 -6.48 -7.23
N PHE A 158 -9.60 -5.37 -7.96
CA PHE A 158 -9.05 -4.14 -7.42
C PHE A 158 -10.04 -2.98 -7.49
N GLY A 159 -10.11 -2.22 -6.39
CA GLY A 159 -10.67 -0.88 -6.38
C GLY A 159 -9.68 0.14 -6.91
N MET A 160 -9.73 1.37 -6.41
CA MET A 160 -8.70 2.38 -6.66
C MET A 160 -7.50 2.16 -5.75
N GLY A 161 -6.73 1.10 -6.02
CA GLY A 161 -5.50 0.74 -5.29
C GLY A 161 -5.69 -0.24 -4.13
N PHE A 162 -6.94 -0.55 -3.78
CA PHE A 162 -7.25 -1.59 -2.79
C PHE A 162 -7.47 -2.93 -3.47
N LEU A 163 -6.86 -3.98 -2.93
CA LEU A 163 -7.31 -5.35 -3.14
C LEU A 163 -8.68 -5.50 -2.48
N LEU A 164 -9.66 -5.98 -3.23
CA LEU A 164 -11.00 -6.27 -2.73
C LEU A 164 -11.10 -7.73 -2.29
N PHE A 165 -12.19 -8.06 -1.59
CA PHE A 165 -12.47 -9.42 -1.14
C PHE A 165 -12.20 -10.48 -2.24
N HIS A 166 -11.54 -11.56 -1.84
CA HIS A 166 -11.31 -12.74 -2.65
C HIS A 166 -11.29 -14.00 -1.77
N ASP A 167 -11.68 -15.15 -2.32
CA ASP A 167 -11.97 -16.38 -1.57
C ASP A 167 -10.74 -17.06 -0.92
N ILE A 168 -9.55 -16.45 -0.98
CA ILE A 168 -8.36 -16.95 -0.29
C ILE A 168 -8.46 -16.68 1.22
N PHE A 169 -9.20 -15.63 1.62
CA PHE A 169 -9.45 -15.26 3.01
C PHE A 169 -10.96 -15.07 3.27
N PRO A 170 -11.77 -16.15 3.17
CA PRO A 170 -13.23 -16.07 3.27
C PRO A 170 -13.72 -15.51 4.62
N GLU A 171 -12.91 -15.60 5.67
CA GLU A 171 -13.21 -15.12 7.02
C GLU A 171 -13.41 -13.60 7.12
N PHE A 172 -12.87 -12.83 6.18
CA PHE A 172 -12.98 -11.36 6.21
C PHE A 172 -14.34 -10.87 5.71
N GLY A 173 -15.02 -11.63 4.86
CA GLY A 173 -16.34 -11.28 4.32
C GLY A 173 -16.31 -10.34 3.11
N PRO A 174 -17.42 -10.27 2.35
CA PRO A 174 -17.45 -9.73 0.98
C PRO A 174 -17.22 -8.22 0.86
N ASP A 175 -17.46 -7.45 1.92
CA ASP A 175 -17.31 -5.99 1.91
C ASP A 175 -15.91 -5.51 2.34
N THR A 176 -14.95 -6.43 2.42
CA THR A 176 -13.58 -6.12 2.86
C THR A 176 -12.69 -5.64 1.72
N PHE A 177 -11.79 -4.74 2.08
CA PHE A 177 -10.80 -4.17 1.20
C PHE A 177 -9.51 -3.90 1.98
N GLY A 178 -8.38 -3.93 1.28
CA GLY A 178 -7.07 -3.75 1.91
C GLY A 178 -5.95 -3.84 0.90
N HIS A 179 -4.76 -4.17 1.38
CA HIS A 179 -3.64 -4.63 0.56
C HIS A 179 -2.67 -5.36 1.49
N ASP A 180 -2.18 -6.53 1.09
CA ASP A 180 -1.16 -7.30 1.80
C ASP A 180 0.25 -6.97 1.29
N GLY A 181 1.26 -7.23 2.11
CA GLY A 181 2.68 -7.04 1.75
C GLY A 181 3.42 -8.38 1.79
N ASN A 182 4.50 -8.48 1.02
CA ASN A 182 5.42 -9.63 1.06
C ASN A 182 6.43 -9.54 2.20
#